data_AF-A0A6J4E2N6-F1
#
_entry.id   AF-A0A6J4E2N6-F1
#
_cell.length_a   1.000
_cell.length_b   1.000
_cell.length_c   1.000
_cell.angle_alpha   90.00
_cell.angle_beta   90.00
_cell.angle_gamma   90.00
#
_symmetry.space_group_name_H-M   'P 1'
#
loop_
_entity.id
_entity.type
_entity.pdbx_description
1 polymer ?
#
loop_
_entity_poly.entity_id
_entity_poly.type
_entity_poly.pdbx_seq_one_letter_code
_entity_poly.pdbx_strand_id
1 'polypeptide(L)'
;MDLIPRALLCLGLCLPTLALATPCQEFEPATARLEGKLERQTHPGPPNFESIENGDEARTGFYLVLAEPACVKGNDYETDMGAEQDVRLVQLVLDEAGYRKLEPHLGQQVTLAGHLFSAETAFHYAPLLMQDVQRVEDQPTASADCEALAAKAADAPGFHPPWWGTVQGEGRLHFHSAPDKACAIPGLFIIPGDGVTIYAAENGWMQVMYINSRGEDFTGWVDENRLDAGPSRSEDDGQPEERGEPAAAAADLPGDVASFAERYANCEHFLGEDPYDAERAKELAQAVEELCTGIDAQLDALRQRYRDDAAATQALAGYEKVE
;
A
#
# COMPACT_ATOMS: atom_id res chain seq x y z
N MET A 1 -55.55 15.22 -33.15
CA MET A 1 -54.99 14.20 -32.24
C MET A 1 -53.51 14.49 -32.16
N ASP A 2 -53.23 15.43 -31.26
CA ASP A 2 -51.98 16.14 -31.07
C ASP A 2 -50.96 15.26 -30.32
N LEU A 3 -49.71 15.26 -30.78
CA LEU A 3 -48.58 14.70 -30.04
C LEU A 3 -47.71 15.84 -29.52
N ILE A 4 -47.85 16.13 -28.22
CA ILE A 4 -47.01 17.07 -27.48
C ILE A 4 -45.85 16.26 -26.87
N PRO A 5 -44.57 16.59 -27.14
CA PRO A 5 -43.45 15.94 -26.49
C PRO A 5 -43.26 16.50 -25.07
N ARG A 6 -43.29 15.61 -24.08
CA ARG A 6 -42.96 15.92 -22.68
C ARG A 6 -41.45 16.16 -22.54
N ALA A 7 -41.05 17.39 -22.28
CA ALA A 7 -39.71 17.70 -21.78
C ALA A 7 -39.64 17.34 -20.29
N LEU A 8 -38.78 16.39 -19.92
CA LEU A 8 -38.39 16.15 -18.54
C LEU A 8 -37.32 17.18 -18.15
N LEU A 9 -37.69 18.09 -17.24
CA LEU A 9 -36.78 19.05 -16.63
C LEU A 9 -36.13 18.38 -15.41
N CYS A 10 -34.88 17.92 -15.54
CA CYS A 10 -34.08 17.44 -14.41
C CYS A 10 -33.60 18.63 -13.57
N LEU A 11 -34.30 18.93 -12.48
CA LEU A 11 -33.82 19.84 -11.44
C LEU A 11 -32.74 19.10 -10.61
N GLY A 12 -31.47 19.31 -10.93
CA GLY A 12 -30.37 18.84 -10.10
C GLY A 12 -30.29 19.66 -8.81
N LEU A 13 -30.68 19.05 -7.67
CA LEU A 13 -30.36 19.59 -6.35
C LEU A 13 -28.86 19.42 -6.09
N CYS A 14 -28.10 20.48 -6.31
CA CYS A 14 -26.72 20.59 -5.83
C CYS A 14 -26.78 20.88 -4.33
N LEU A 15 -26.59 19.88 -3.47
CA LEU A 15 -26.36 20.12 -2.05
C LEU A 15 -24.98 20.80 -1.91
N PRO A 16 -24.90 21.99 -1.29
CA PRO A 16 -23.62 22.64 -1.05
C PRO A 16 -22.84 21.83 0.01
N THR A 17 -21.66 21.34 -0.37
CA THR A 17 -20.66 20.86 0.57
C THR A 17 -20.23 22.02 1.46
N LEU A 18 -20.67 22.02 2.72
CA LEU A 18 -20.16 22.91 3.74
C LEU A 18 -18.71 22.50 4.04
N ALA A 19 -17.74 23.23 3.50
CA ALA A 19 -16.35 23.12 3.93
C ALA A 19 -16.26 23.65 5.37
N LEU A 20 -15.99 22.75 6.33
CA LEU A 20 -15.67 23.15 7.69
C LEU A 20 -14.28 23.79 7.67
N ALA A 21 -14.19 25.04 8.12
CA ALA A 21 -12.89 25.70 8.28
C ALA A 21 -12.09 24.98 9.38
N THR A 22 -10.88 24.55 9.05
CA THR A 22 -9.94 23.98 10.02
C THR A 22 -9.72 25.00 11.14
N PRO A 23 -9.89 24.64 12.42
CA PRO A 23 -9.66 25.57 13.52
C PRO A 23 -8.19 26.03 13.53
N CYS A 24 -7.96 27.31 13.84
CA CYS A 24 -6.61 27.85 13.94
C CYS A 24 -5.76 27.05 14.93
N GLN A 25 -4.51 26.78 14.55
CA GLN A 25 -3.54 26.15 15.43
C GLN A 25 -3.14 27.12 16.55
N GLU A 26 -2.62 26.58 17.64
CA GLU A 26 -2.15 27.39 18.78
C GLU A 26 -0.64 27.50 18.73
N PHE A 27 -0.12 28.64 19.16
CA PHE A 27 1.28 28.74 19.54
C PHE A 27 1.60 27.77 20.68
N GLU A 28 2.89 27.58 20.94
CA GLU A 28 3.38 26.74 22.03
C GLU A 28 2.65 27.01 23.36
N PRO A 29 2.43 26.00 24.22
CA PRO A 29 3.04 24.68 24.24
C PRO A 29 2.34 23.63 23.36
N ALA A 30 1.31 24.00 22.59
CA ALA A 30 0.64 23.06 21.70
C ALA A 30 1.60 22.57 20.61
N THR A 31 1.66 21.27 20.39
CA THR A 31 2.38 20.71 19.24
C THR A 31 1.52 20.84 17.99
N ALA A 32 1.99 21.64 17.04
CA ALA A 32 1.39 21.81 15.74
C ALA A 32 1.83 20.72 14.77
N ARG A 33 1.01 20.46 13.75
CA ARG A 33 1.39 19.66 12.58
C ARG A 33 1.13 20.47 11.31
N LEU A 34 2.15 20.60 10.48
CA LEU A 34 2.10 21.36 9.25
C LEU A 34 2.64 20.51 8.09
N GLU A 35 1.92 20.53 6.98
CA GLU A 35 2.31 19.88 5.74
C GLU A 35 2.76 20.93 4.72
N GLY A 36 3.87 20.64 4.04
CA GLY A 36 4.37 21.53 3.00
C GLY A 36 5.63 21.02 2.34
N LYS A 37 6.16 21.84 1.44
CA LYS A 37 7.42 21.58 0.76
C LYS A 37 8.57 22.07 1.61
N LEU A 38 9.51 21.19 1.94
CA LEU A 38 10.71 21.58 2.66
C LEU A 38 11.69 22.25 1.70
N GLU A 39 12.08 23.49 1.99
CA GLU A 39 12.97 24.29 1.14
C GLU A 39 14.15 24.87 1.91
N ARG A 40 15.26 25.05 1.21
CA ARG A 40 16.43 25.78 1.68
C ARG A 40 16.37 27.18 1.09
N GLN A 41 16.38 28.21 1.94
CA GLN A 41 16.43 29.60 1.48
C GLN A 41 17.60 30.34 2.11
N THR A 42 18.13 31.31 1.36
CA THR A 42 19.26 32.15 1.76
C THR A 42 18.84 33.61 1.73
N HIS A 43 19.07 34.32 2.82
CA HIS A 43 18.66 35.71 3.02
C HIS A 43 19.85 36.59 3.46
N PRO A 44 19.80 37.92 3.21
CA PRO A 44 20.79 38.85 3.72
C PRO A 44 20.69 38.97 5.25
N GLY A 45 21.82 38.78 5.91
CA GLY A 45 22.00 38.96 7.34
C GLY A 45 22.69 40.29 7.69
N PRO A 46 23.39 40.35 8.83
CA PRO A 46 24.14 41.54 9.22
C PRO A 46 25.18 41.98 8.17
N PRO A 47 25.56 43.26 8.14
CA PRO A 47 25.11 44.31 9.07
C PRO A 47 23.77 44.97 8.68
N ASN A 48 23.37 44.99 7.40
CA ASN A 48 22.21 45.79 6.97
C ASN A 48 20.95 44.98 6.68
N PHE A 49 21.06 43.66 6.46
CA PHE A 49 19.93 42.78 6.11
C PHE A 49 19.21 43.17 4.80
N GLU A 50 19.93 43.79 3.86
CA GLU A 50 19.38 44.27 2.60
C GLU A 50 19.87 43.46 1.39
N SER A 51 21.17 43.17 1.30
CA SER A 51 21.75 42.52 0.11
C SER A 51 23.06 41.81 0.38
N ILE A 52 23.06 40.50 0.08
CA ILE A 52 24.25 39.65 0.08
C ILE A 52 25.26 40.12 -0.97
N GLU A 53 24.78 40.52 -2.16
CA GLU A 53 25.63 41.04 -3.23
C GLU A 53 26.36 42.33 -2.82
N ASN A 54 25.74 43.13 -1.95
CA ASN A 54 26.31 44.38 -1.45
C ASN A 54 27.04 44.23 -0.09
N GLY A 55 27.35 43.01 0.33
CA GLY A 55 28.24 42.74 1.46
C GLY A 55 27.60 42.27 2.76
N ASP A 56 26.29 42.03 2.79
CA ASP A 56 25.64 41.40 3.94
C ASP A 56 25.95 39.89 4.03
N GLU A 57 25.97 39.35 5.24
CA GLU A 57 26.21 37.93 5.52
C GLU A 57 25.12 37.06 4.87
N ALA A 58 25.49 36.06 4.07
CA ALA A 58 24.53 35.09 3.54
C ALA A 58 24.06 34.12 4.62
N ARG A 59 22.79 34.22 5.01
CA ARG A 59 22.20 33.37 6.06
C ARG A 59 21.26 32.34 5.43
N THR A 60 21.62 31.08 5.56
CA THR A 60 20.85 29.96 5.00
C THR A 60 20.10 29.24 6.11
N GLY A 61 18.81 28.97 5.89
CA GLY A 61 17.93 28.23 6.80
C GLY A 61 17.01 27.29 6.03
N PHE A 62 16.32 26.41 6.78
CA PHE A 62 15.27 25.55 6.21
C PHE A 62 13.90 26.14 6.52
N TYR A 63 13.01 26.02 5.55
CA TYR A 63 11.68 26.59 5.57
C TYR A 63 10.67 25.55 5.10
N LEU A 64 9.46 25.60 5.64
CA LEU A 64 8.33 24.83 5.15
C LEU A 64 7.40 25.77 4.36
N VAL A 65 7.30 25.56 3.05
CA VAL A 65 6.33 26.24 2.20
C VAL A 65 5.03 25.45 2.27
N LEU A 66 4.03 26.01 2.95
CA LEU A 66 2.81 25.28 3.27
C LEU A 66 1.97 25.00 2.03
N ALA A 67 1.45 23.77 1.93
CA ALA A 67 0.54 23.38 0.86
C ALA A 67 -0.79 24.15 0.96
N GLU A 68 -1.28 24.31 2.19
CA GLU A 68 -2.44 25.14 2.53
C GLU A 68 -2.04 26.26 3.49
N PRO A 69 -2.63 27.47 3.37
CA PRO A 69 -2.34 28.54 4.31
C PRO A 69 -2.75 28.16 5.74
N ALA A 70 -1.87 28.39 6.71
CA ALA A 70 -2.16 28.16 8.12
C ALA A 70 -2.79 29.38 8.78
N CYS A 71 -3.68 29.12 9.73
CA CYS A 71 -4.08 30.08 10.76
C CYS A 71 -3.47 29.66 12.09
N VAL A 72 -2.86 30.61 12.82
CA VAL A 72 -2.27 30.38 14.15
C VAL A 72 -2.72 31.48 15.11
N LYS A 73 -3.10 31.13 16.33
CA LYS A 73 -3.52 32.07 17.37
C LYS A 73 -2.68 31.93 18.65
N GLY A 74 -2.70 32.97 19.48
CA GLY A 74 -2.21 32.91 20.87
C GLY A 74 -2.82 31.75 21.65
N ASN A 75 -2.04 31.21 22.59
CA ASN A 75 -2.54 30.27 23.59
C ASN A 75 -3.37 31.01 24.67
N ASP A 76 -3.91 30.27 25.64
CA ASP A 76 -4.73 30.83 26.74
C ASP A 76 -3.99 31.83 27.67
N TYR A 77 -2.66 31.89 27.59
CA TYR A 77 -1.79 32.83 28.32
C TYR A 77 -1.35 34.03 27.46
N GLU A 78 -1.57 33.98 26.14
CA GLU A 78 -1.14 34.95 25.14
C GLU A 78 -2.35 35.52 24.38
N THR A 79 -3.44 35.79 25.11
CA THR A 79 -4.73 36.21 24.55
C THR A 79 -4.69 37.51 23.76
N ASP A 80 -3.66 38.33 23.97
CA ASP A 80 -3.46 39.62 23.31
C ASP A 80 -2.75 39.48 21.95
N MET A 81 -2.23 38.28 21.61
CA MET A 81 -1.68 38.01 20.29
C MET A 81 -2.82 37.72 19.30
N GLY A 82 -2.96 38.60 18.31
CA GLY A 82 -3.89 38.40 17.20
C GLY A 82 -3.56 37.12 16.42
N ALA A 83 -4.57 36.52 15.80
CA ALA A 83 -4.34 35.35 14.95
C ALA A 83 -3.54 35.75 13.69
N GLU A 84 -2.44 35.06 13.44
CA GLU A 84 -1.72 35.08 12.18
C GLU A 84 -2.52 34.27 11.15
N GLN A 85 -3.07 34.98 10.16
CA GLN A 85 -3.94 34.42 9.12
C GLN A 85 -3.14 34.26 7.83
N ASP A 86 -3.57 33.33 6.97
CA ASP A 86 -3.02 33.15 5.63
C ASP A 86 -1.50 32.94 5.57
N VAL A 87 -0.91 32.35 6.62
CA VAL A 87 0.53 32.09 6.69
C VAL A 87 0.88 31.00 5.70
N ARG A 88 1.89 31.23 4.84
CA ARG A 88 2.32 30.26 3.81
C ARG A 88 3.76 29.79 3.95
N LEU A 89 4.54 30.45 4.79
CA LEU A 89 5.96 30.16 4.97
C LEU A 89 6.24 30.05 6.46
N VAL A 90 6.91 28.96 6.84
CA VAL A 90 7.36 28.72 8.21
C VAL A 90 8.87 28.58 8.22
N GLN A 91 9.55 29.33 9.08
CA GLN A 91 10.99 29.17 9.29
C GLN A 91 11.24 28.11 10.37
N LEU A 92 12.09 27.13 10.07
CA LEU A 92 12.44 26.09 11.01
C LEU A 92 13.62 26.53 11.89
N VAL A 93 13.46 26.44 13.21
CA VAL A 93 14.53 26.64 14.18
C VAL A 93 15.15 25.29 14.50
N LEU A 94 16.33 25.05 13.93
CA LEU A 94 17.02 23.77 13.97
C LEU A 94 18.41 23.90 14.59
N ASP A 95 18.80 22.88 15.34
CA ASP A 95 20.20 22.65 15.70
C ASP A 95 20.93 21.88 14.57
N GLU A 96 22.22 21.62 14.76
CA GLU A 96 23.04 20.90 13.77
C GLU A 96 22.48 19.50 13.45
N ALA A 97 21.92 18.81 14.44
CA ALA A 97 21.31 17.49 14.25
C ALA A 97 20.01 17.58 13.43
N GLY A 98 19.17 18.58 13.69
CA GLY A 98 17.96 18.87 12.94
C GLY A 98 18.24 19.16 11.47
N TYR A 99 19.26 19.99 11.18
CA TYR A 99 19.70 20.22 9.81
C TYR A 99 20.13 18.94 9.10
N ARG A 100 20.99 18.12 9.74
CA ARG A 100 21.43 16.84 9.15
C ARG A 100 20.28 15.86 8.90
N LYS A 101 19.29 15.83 9.78
CA LYS A 101 18.10 14.97 9.65
C LYS A 101 17.20 15.40 8.49
N LEU A 102 17.02 16.70 8.29
CA LEU A 102 16.08 17.23 7.30
C LEU A 102 16.71 17.45 5.92
N GLU A 103 18.04 17.56 5.83
CA GLU A 103 18.73 17.80 4.56
C GLU A 103 18.40 16.80 3.44
N PRO A 104 18.28 15.47 3.70
CA PRO A 104 17.87 14.50 2.68
C PRO A 104 16.45 14.71 2.12
N HIS A 105 15.63 15.54 2.79
CA HIS A 105 14.23 15.78 2.43
C HIS A 105 14.01 17.13 1.73
N LEU A 106 15.06 17.90 1.47
CA LEU A 106 14.93 19.16 0.75
C LEU A 106 14.29 18.96 -0.63
N GLY A 107 13.31 19.81 -0.93
CA GLY A 107 12.50 19.76 -2.14
C GLY A 107 11.29 18.82 -2.09
N GLN A 108 11.17 17.98 -1.05
CA GLN A 108 10.08 17.02 -0.89
C GLN A 108 8.89 17.63 -0.14
N GLN A 109 7.70 17.06 -0.37
CA GLN A 109 6.56 17.23 0.53
C GLN A 109 6.83 16.48 1.84
N VAL A 110 6.64 17.14 2.97
CA VAL A 110 6.83 16.58 4.30
C VAL A 110 5.74 17.07 5.26
N THR A 111 5.45 16.26 6.26
CA THR A 111 4.72 16.68 7.45
C THR A 111 5.71 16.90 8.59
N LEU A 112 5.68 18.09 9.19
CA LEU A 112 6.50 18.43 10.34
C LEU A 112 5.61 18.64 11.57
N ALA A 113 6.04 18.11 12.70
CA ALA A 113 5.49 18.41 14.02
C ALA A 113 6.49 19.23 14.83
N GLY A 114 5.99 20.15 15.64
CA GLY A 114 6.81 20.99 16.51
C GLY A 114 5.97 22.05 17.22
N HIS A 115 6.65 22.96 17.91
CA HIS A 115 6.01 24.06 18.63
C HIS A 115 6.11 25.34 17.81
N LEU A 116 4.97 26.02 17.61
CA LEU A 116 4.90 27.26 16.84
C LEU A 116 5.13 28.47 17.74
N PHE A 117 5.80 29.48 17.22
CA PHE A 117 5.92 30.79 17.86
C PHE A 117 6.07 31.90 16.82
N SER A 118 5.85 33.15 17.24
CA SER A 118 5.85 34.32 16.35
C SER A 118 7.26 34.86 16.10
N ALA A 119 7.40 35.65 15.03
CA ALA A 119 8.68 36.27 14.70
C ALA A 119 9.08 37.39 15.67
N GLU A 120 10.08 37.14 16.52
CA GLU A 120 10.57 38.13 17.49
C GLU A 120 11.86 38.89 17.12
N THR A 121 12.62 38.45 16.11
CA THR A 121 13.96 39.02 15.82
C THR A 121 14.16 39.37 14.36
N ALA A 122 15.17 40.21 14.08
CA ALA A 122 15.61 40.52 12.72
C ALA A 122 16.18 39.30 11.94
N PHE A 123 16.37 38.16 12.61
CA PHE A 123 16.83 36.92 11.99
C PHE A 123 15.67 35.96 11.64
N HIS A 124 14.43 36.40 11.85
CA HIS A 124 13.23 35.67 11.46
C HIS A 124 12.70 36.24 10.14
N TYR A 125 12.84 35.45 9.07
CA TYR A 125 12.47 35.78 7.70
C TYR A 125 11.07 35.27 7.31
N ALA A 126 10.37 34.63 8.25
CA ALA A 126 8.98 34.21 8.13
C ALA A 126 8.17 34.71 9.34
N PRO A 127 6.87 35.02 9.19
CA PRO A 127 6.03 35.47 10.31
C PRO A 127 5.78 34.37 11.35
N LEU A 128 5.92 33.10 10.95
CA LEU A 128 5.73 31.93 11.78
C LEU A 128 7.01 31.10 11.83
N LEU A 129 7.38 30.65 13.03
CA LEU A 129 8.51 29.77 13.26
C LEU A 129 8.08 28.47 13.91
N MET A 130 8.86 27.41 13.71
CA MET A 130 8.67 26.12 14.37
C MET A 130 9.97 25.67 15.02
N GLN A 131 9.90 25.31 16.31
CA GLN A 131 10.98 24.66 17.05
C GLN A 131 10.61 23.23 17.44
N ASP A 132 11.57 22.49 18.00
CA ASP A 132 11.44 21.06 18.33
C ASP A 132 10.99 20.20 17.14
N VAL A 133 11.48 20.56 15.95
CA VAL A 133 10.99 20.05 14.68
C VAL A 133 11.28 18.56 14.53
N GLN A 134 10.23 17.80 14.27
CA GLN A 134 10.30 16.39 13.92
C GLN A 134 9.57 16.15 12.60
N ARG A 135 10.21 15.47 11.65
CA ARG A 135 9.49 14.94 10.50
C ARG A 135 8.60 13.82 11.00
N VAL A 136 7.31 14.01 10.85
CA VAL A 136 6.34 12.94 10.98
C VAL A 136 6.44 12.22 9.65
N GLU A 137 7.01 11.02 9.66
CA GLU A 137 6.81 10.08 8.55
C GLU A 137 5.30 9.96 8.31
N ASP A 138 4.85 9.62 7.11
CA ASP A 138 3.43 9.39 6.82
C ASP A 138 2.90 8.24 7.68
N GLN A 139 2.66 8.54 8.95
CA GLN A 139 1.90 7.76 9.88
C GLN A 139 0.46 8.13 9.55
N PRO A 140 -0.35 7.15 9.16
CA PRO A 140 -1.74 7.40 8.92
C PRO A 140 -2.36 8.11 10.13
N THR A 141 -3.11 9.17 9.83
CA THR A 141 -3.77 10.02 10.82
C THR A 141 -4.66 9.20 11.75
N ALA A 142 -4.40 9.32 13.07
CA ALA A 142 -5.02 8.61 14.19
C ALA A 142 -4.82 7.08 14.14
N SER A 143 -4.36 6.48 15.24
CA SER A 143 -4.42 5.02 15.37
C SER A 143 -5.90 4.63 15.32
N ALA A 144 -6.35 4.19 14.15
CA ALA A 144 -7.50 3.31 14.09
C ALA A 144 -7.25 2.19 15.12
N ASP A 145 -8.23 1.91 15.97
CA ASP A 145 -8.21 0.69 16.76
C ASP A 145 -8.42 -0.47 15.77
N CYS A 146 -7.32 -0.88 15.12
CA CYS A 146 -7.35 -1.87 14.04
C CYS A 146 -7.86 -3.22 14.54
N GLU A 147 -7.67 -3.53 15.83
CA GLU A 147 -8.24 -4.74 16.44
C GLU A 147 -9.77 -4.64 16.52
N ALA A 148 -10.31 -3.51 16.99
CA ALA A 148 -11.76 -3.29 17.02
C ALA A 148 -12.37 -3.23 15.62
N LEU A 149 -11.69 -2.61 14.65
CA LEU A 149 -12.14 -2.56 13.26
C LEU A 149 -12.12 -3.95 12.60
N ALA A 150 -11.07 -4.74 12.84
CA ALA A 150 -10.98 -6.12 12.35
C ALA A 150 -12.06 -7.00 12.97
N ALA A 151 -12.31 -6.87 14.27
CA ALA A 151 -13.37 -7.61 14.97
C ALA A 151 -14.76 -7.27 14.40
N LYS A 152 -15.05 -5.99 14.13
CA LYS A 152 -16.29 -5.57 13.48
C LYS A 152 -16.39 -6.14 12.06
N ALA A 153 -15.30 -6.13 11.30
CA ALA A 153 -15.29 -6.58 9.91
C ALA A 153 -15.38 -8.11 9.77
N ALA A 154 -15.07 -8.87 10.81
CA ALA A 154 -15.25 -10.33 10.85
C ALA A 154 -16.73 -10.75 10.79
N ASP A 155 -17.66 -9.85 11.12
CA ASP A 155 -19.10 -10.07 11.00
C ASP A 155 -19.65 -9.79 9.58
N ALA A 156 -18.81 -9.31 8.65
CA ALA A 156 -19.24 -9.01 7.29
C ALA A 156 -19.69 -10.29 6.57
N PRO A 157 -20.79 -10.26 5.79
CA PRO A 157 -21.22 -11.42 5.01
C PRO A 157 -20.14 -11.87 4.04
N GLY A 158 -19.64 -13.09 4.22
CA GLY A 158 -18.62 -13.68 3.35
C GLY A 158 -19.17 -14.04 1.96
N PHE A 159 -18.28 -14.01 0.98
CA PHE A 159 -18.51 -14.58 -0.34
C PHE A 159 -18.38 -16.10 -0.26
N HIS A 160 -19.48 -16.80 -0.55
CA HIS A 160 -19.52 -18.27 -0.60
C HIS A 160 -20.22 -18.72 -1.90
N PRO A 161 -19.49 -19.29 -2.89
CA PRO A 161 -18.03 -19.49 -2.90
C PRO A 161 -17.26 -18.16 -2.86
N PRO A 162 -15.98 -18.18 -2.43
CA PRO A 162 -15.16 -16.97 -2.44
C PRO A 162 -15.09 -16.41 -3.85
N TRP A 163 -14.91 -15.10 -3.96
CA TRP A 163 -14.68 -14.45 -5.25
C TRP A 163 -13.21 -14.57 -5.64
N TRP A 164 -12.92 -14.29 -6.90
CA TRP A 164 -11.56 -14.16 -7.40
C TRP A 164 -11.37 -12.72 -7.89
N GLY A 165 -10.14 -12.22 -7.87
CA GLY A 165 -9.82 -10.98 -8.57
C GLY A 165 -8.36 -10.81 -8.92
N THR A 166 -8.08 -9.91 -9.85
CA THR A 166 -6.71 -9.49 -10.24
C THR A 166 -6.43 -8.08 -9.76
N VAL A 167 -5.21 -7.86 -9.25
CA VAL A 167 -4.75 -6.51 -8.90
C VAL A 167 -4.60 -5.65 -10.16
N GLN A 168 -5.21 -4.47 -10.15
CA GLN A 168 -5.18 -3.51 -11.26
C GLN A 168 -4.56 -2.16 -10.86
N GLY A 169 -4.37 -1.29 -11.87
CA GLY A 169 -3.76 0.03 -11.73
C GLY A 169 -2.23 0.01 -11.71
N GLU A 170 -1.62 1.04 -11.15
CA GLU A 170 -0.16 1.19 -11.03
C GLU A 170 0.30 1.10 -9.57
N GLY A 171 1.56 0.72 -9.36
CA GLY A 171 2.18 0.69 -8.04
C GLY A 171 1.68 -0.43 -7.12
N ARG A 172 2.25 -0.46 -5.90
CA ARG A 172 1.99 -1.50 -4.90
C ARG A 172 0.58 -1.35 -4.30
N LEU A 173 -0.11 -2.47 -4.11
CA LEU A 173 -1.34 -2.57 -3.33
C LEU A 173 -1.00 -3.13 -1.95
N HIS A 174 -1.05 -2.27 -0.94
CA HIS A 174 -0.64 -2.63 0.43
C HIS A 174 -1.75 -3.38 1.16
N PHE A 175 -1.36 -4.35 1.98
CA PHE A 175 -2.26 -5.07 2.89
C PHE A 175 -2.50 -4.25 4.15
N HIS A 176 -3.69 -4.41 4.72
CA HIS A 176 -4.10 -3.79 5.96
C HIS A 176 -4.65 -4.84 6.93
N SER A 177 -4.42 -4.69 8.23
CA SER A 177 -4.93 -5.60 9.26
C SER A 177 -6.44 -5.43 9.53
N ALA A 178 -7.01 -4.31 9.10
CA ALA A 178 -8.44 -3.99 9.16
C ALA A 178 -8.82 -3.12 7.93
N PRO A 179 -10.12 -2.94 7.61
CA PRO A 179 -10.57 -2.15 6.46
C PRO A 179 -10.46 -0.64 6.71
N ASP A 180 -9.23 -0.16 6.89
CA ASP A 180 -8.89 1.25 7.09
C ASP A 180 -7.45 1.51 6.63
N LYS A 181 -7.21 2.67 5.97
CA LYS A 181 -5.89 3.06 5.46
C LYS A 181 -4.85 3.19 6.59
N ALA A 182 -5.31 3.45 7.81
CA ALA A 182 -4.46 3.52 8.99
C ALA A 182 -3.95 2.18 9.49
N CYS A 183 -4.56 1.08 9.06
CA CYS A 183 -4.22 -0.27 9.47
C CYS A 183 -3.22 -0.95 8.52
N ALA A 184 -2.43 -0.18 7.77
CA ALA A 184 -1.45 -0.70 6.83
C ALA A 184 -0.42 -1.60 7.51
N ILE A 185 -0.17 -2.79 6.94
CA ILE A 185 0.84 -3.73 7.42
C ILE A 185 2.18 -3.36 6.77
N PRO A 186 3.19 -2.91 7.55
CA PRO A 186 4.45 -2.45 6.99
C PRO A 186 5.14 -3.54 6.16
N GLY A 187 5.48 -3.20 4.91
CA GLY A 187 6.23 -4.08 4.01
C GLY A 187 5.43 -5.18 3.33
N LEU A 188 4.12 -5.34 3.61
CA LEU A 188 3.26 -6.33 2.95
C LEU A 188 2.44 -5.70 1.83
N PHE A 189 2.65 -6.16 0.61
CA PHE A 189 1.96 -5.67 -0.58
C PHE A 189 1.94 -6.71 -1.71
N ILE A 190 1.02 -6.53 -2.64
CA ILE A 190 0.94 -7.21 -3.94
C ILE A 190 1.05 -6.17 -5.07
N ILE A 191 1.27 -6.63 -6.29
CA ILE A 191 1.50 -5.78 -7.47
C ILE A 191 0.46 -6.05 -8.57
N PRO A 192 0.29 -5.13 -9.53
CA PRO A 192 -0.64 -5.33 -10.64
C PRO A 192 -0.36 -6.63 -11.40
N GLY A 193 -1.41 -7.39 -11.67
CA GLY A 193 -1.35 -8.73 -12.26
C GLY A 193 -1.44 -9.87 -11.26
N ASP A 194 -1.19 -9.64 -9.96
CA ASP A 194 -1.33 -10.68 -8.94
C ASP A 194 -2.80 -11.10 -8.80
N GLY A 195 -3.04 -12.41 -8.67
CA GLY A 195 -4.36 -12.97 -8.42
C GLY A 195 -4.62 -13.17 -6.93
N VAL A 196 -5.84 -12.90 -6.48
CA VAL A 196 -6.25 -13.05 -5.08
C VAL A 196 -7.60 -13.76 -4.95
N THR A 197 -7.75 -14.51 -3.86
CA THR A 197 -9.04 -15.07 -3.43
C THR A 197 -9.68 -14.08 -2.47
N ILE A 198 -10.95 -13.74 -2.70
CA ILE A 198 -11.67 -12.68 -1.98
C ILE A 198 -12.77 -13.32 -1.12
N TYR A 199 -12.73 -13.09 0.18
CA TYR A 199 -13.63 -13.74 1.16
C TYR A 199 -14.74 -12.85 1.65
N ALA A 200 -14.53 -11.54 1.72
CA ALA A 200 -15.52 -10.59 2.21
C ALA A 200 -15.26 -9.20 1.63
N ALA A 201 -16.27 -8.33 1.70
CA ALA A 201 -16.13 -6.91 1.42
C ALA A 201 -16.79 -6.09 2.52
N GLU A 202 -16.15 -4.99 2.92
CA GLU A 202 -16.63 -4.09 3.97
C GLU A 202 -16.20 -2.66 3.63
N ASN A 203 -17.17 -1.75 3.46
CA ASN A 203 -16.95 -0.30 3.28
C ASN A 203 -15.85 0.11 2.28
N GLY A 204 -15.80 -0.51 1.10
CA GLY A 204 -14.81 -0.18 0.08
C GLY A 204 -13.50 -0.98 0.18
N TRP A 205 -13.46 -1.97 1.06
CA TRP A 205 -12.33 -2.87 1.25
C TRP A 205 -12.73 -4.30 0.95
N MET A 206 -11.76 -5.07 0.46
CA MET A 206 -11.91 -6.51 0.23
C MET A 206 -10.94 -7.27 1.11
N GLN A 207 -11.44 -8.26 1.85
CA GLN A 207 -10.60 -9.21 2.56
C GLN A 207 -10.13 -10.27 1.58
N VAL A 208 -8.82 -10.36 1.40
CA VAL A 208 -8.20 -11.21 0.39
C VAL A 208 -7.17 -12.13 1.01
N MET A 209 -6.98 -13.29 0.38
CA MET A 209 -5.83 -14.15 0.54
C MET A 209 -5.03 -14.14 -0.76
N TYR A 210 -3.73 -13.92 -0.63
CA TYR A 210 -2.75 -14.03 -1.70
C TYR A 210 -1.79 -15.16 -1.37
N ILE A 211 -1.48 -16.01 -2.35
CA ILE A 211 -0.45 -17.04 -2.22
C ILE A 211 0.68 -16.65 -3.15
N ASN A 212 1.89 -16.50 -2.62
CA ASN A 212 3.04 -16.14 -3.43
C ASN A 212 3.62 -17.36 -4.17
N SER A 213 4.63 -17.12 -5.02
CA SER A 213 5.30 -18.18 -5.79
C SER A 213 6.02 -19.25 -4.95
N ARG A 214 6.20 -19.03 -3.65
CA ARG A 214 6.76 -19.99 -2.70
C ARG A 214 5.69 -20.77 -1.94
N GLY A 215 4.40 -20.53 -2.22
CA GLY A 215 3.29 -21.14 -1.53
C GLY A 215 2.96 -20.51 -0.17
N GLU A 216 3.59 -19.38 0.18
CA GLU A 216 3.26 -18.67 1.43
C GLU A 216 1.96 -17.87 1.22
N ASP A 217 1.01 -18.03 2.14
CA ASP A 217 -0.26 -17.30 2.12
C ASP A 217 -0.21 -16.03 2.97
N PHE A 218 -0.87 -15.00 2.48
CA PHE A 218 -0.99 -13.69 3.13
C PHE A 218 -2.45 -13.28 3.10
N THR A 219 -3.02 -13.02 4.27
CA THR A 219 -4.41 -12.57 4.40
C THR A 219 -4.48 -11.15 4.94
N GLY A 220 -5.38 -10.34 4.40
CA GLY A 220 -5.66 -9.00 4.93
C GLY A 220 -6.64 -8.22 4.06
N TRP A 221 -6.80 -6.94 4.37
CA TRP A 221 -7.71 -6.03 3.66
C TRP A 221 -6.95 -5.20 2.63
N VAL A 222 -7.55 -5.04 1.45
CA VAL A 222 -7.04 -4.19 0.36
C VAL A 222 -8.15 -3.30 -0.19
N ASP A 223 -7.77 -2.18 -0.82
CA ASP A 223 -8.72 -1.24 -1.45
C ASP A 223 -9.45 -1.93 -2.61
N GLU A 224 -10.79 -1.95 -2.58
CA GLU A 224 -11.58 -2.67 -3.58
C GLU A 224 -11.36 -2.14 -5.00
N ASN A 225 -11.06 -0.84 -5.15
CA ASN A 225 -10.86 -0.21 -6.46
C ASN A 225 -9.55 -0.64 -7.12
N ARG A 226 -8.71 -1.38 -6.40
CA ARG A 226 -7.47 -1.95 -6.89
C ARG A 226 -7.63 -3.40 -7.32
N LEU A 227 -8.84 -3.94 -7.32
CA LEU A 227 -9.16 -5.28 -7.79
C LEU A 227 -10.16 -5.24 -8.94
N ASP A 228 -9.89 -6.03 -9.98
CA ASP A 228 -10.92 -6.46 -10.93
C ASP A 228 -11.49 -7.77 -10.38
N ALA A 229 -12.62 -7.69 -9.65
CA ALA A 229 -13.16 -8.77 -8.83
C ALA A 229 -14.50 -9.29 -9.35
N GLY A 230 -14.71 -10.60 -9.25
CA GLY A 230 -15.98 -11.23 -9.60
C GLY A 230 -16.19 -12.59 -8.94
N PRO A 231 -17.41 -13.15 -9.01
CA PRO A 231 -17.68 -14.48 -8.50
C PRO A 231 -16.74 -15.50 -9.15
N SER A 232 -16.17 -16.38 -8.32
CA SER A 232 -15.45 -17.54 -8.84
C SER A 232 -16.41 -18.31 -9.73
N ARG A 233 -16.10 -18.36 -11.03
CA ARG A 233 -16.87 -19.15 -11.98
C ARG A 233 -16.69 -20.61 -11.58
N SER A 234 -17.80 -21.27 -11.22
CA SER A 234 -17.81 -22.70 -10.98
C SER A 234 -17.21 -23.43 -12.18
N GLU A 235 -16.39 -24.43 -11.91
CA GLU A 235 -15.69 -25.27 -12.89
C GLU A 235 -16.62 -26.03 -13.86
N ASP A 236 -17.95 -25.88 -13.75
CA ASP A 236 -18.97 -26.60 -14.51
C ASP A 236 -19.67 -25.75 -15.62
N ASP A 237 -19.38 -24.45 -15.74
CA ASP A 237 -19.83 -23.64 -16.88
C ASP A 237 -18.71 -23.56 -17.92
N GLY A 238 -18.78 -24.43 -18.92
CA GLY A 238 -17.79 -24.66 -19.98
C GLY A 238 -16.89 -23.47 -20.32
N GLN A 239 -15.59 -23.61 -20.04
CA GLN A 239 -14.54 -22.65 -20.36
C GLN A 239 -14.40 -22.43 -21.87
N PRO A 240 -14.51 -21.18 -22.37
CA PRO A 240 -13.59 -20.70 -23.39
C PRO A 240 -12.27 -20.33 -22.70
N GLU A 241 -11.18 -20.91 -23.18
CA GLU A 241 -9.80 -20.67 -22.77
C GLU A 241 -9.47 -19.19 -22.46
N GLU A 242 -9.15 -18.86 -21.21
CA GLU A 242 -8.47 -17.59 -20.88
C GLU A 242 -6.95 -17.78 -20.87
N ARG A 243 -6.47 -17.56 -22.08
CA ARG A 243 -5.14 -17.15 -22.54
C ARG A 243 -4.47 -16.12 -21.61
N GLY A 244 -3.72 -16.59 -20.63
CA GLY A 244 -2.46 -15.95 -20.23
C GLY A 244 -1.32 -16.64 -20.96
N GLU A 245 -0.76 -16.01 -22.01
CA GLU A 245 0.37 -16.56 -22.74
C GLU A 245 1.43 -15.47 -23.03
N PRO A 246 2.72 -15.85 -23.16
CA PRO A 246 3.14 -17.17 -23.59
C PRO A 246 3.94 -17.93 -22.55
N ALA A 247 3.43 -19.09 -22.15
CA ALA A 247 4.28 -20.26 -22.16
C ALA A 247 3.88 -21.06 -23.40
N ALA A 248 4.44 -20.68 -24.56
CA ALA A 248 4.48 -21.49 -25.77
C ALA A 248 5.33 -22.78 -25.57
N ALA A 249 5.14 -23.43 -24.43
CA ALA A 249 5.89 -24.59 -23.96
C ALA A 249 5.00 -25.59 -23.22
N ALA A 250 3.76 -25.28 -22.81
CA ALA A 250 2.88 -26.25 -22.14
C ALA A 250 1.90 -26.95 -23.10
N ALA A 251 1.40 -26.23 -24.13
CA ALA A 251 0.45 -26.79 -25.12
C ALA A 251 1.08 -27.80 -26.10
N ASP A 252 2.42 -27.86 -26.17
CA ASP A 252 3.17 -28.77 -27.02
C ASP A 252 3.89 -29.89 -26.24
N LEU A 253 3.65 -30.01 -24.92
CA LEU A 253 4.30 -31.08 -24.16
C LEU A 253 3.71 -32.45 -24.50
N PRO A 254 4.56 -33.48 -24.62
CA PRO A 254 4.09 -34.85 -24.69
C PRO A 254 3.17 -35.19 -23.51
N GLY A 255 2.07 -35.89 -23.77
CA GLY A 255 1.07 -36.20 -22.74
C GLY A 255 1.63 -36.97 -21.54
N ASP A 256 2.67 -37.78 -21.72
CA ASP A 256 3.35 -38.48 -20.62
C ASP A 256 4.22 -37.55 -19.75
N VAL A 257 4.75 -36.46 -20.31
CA VAL A 257 5.41 -35.38 -19.55
C VAL A 257 4.38 -34.59 -18.75
N ALA A 258 3.22 -34.27 -19.34
CA ALA A 258 2.14 -33.59 -18.65
C ALA A 258 1.55 -34.43 -17.50
N SER A 259 1.26 -35.72 -17.73
CA SER A 259 0.78 -36.62 -16.68
C SER A 259 1.82 -36.85 -15.58
N PHE A 260 3.11 -36.85 -15.91
CA PHE A 260 4.17 -36.88 -14.90
C PHE A 260 4.18 -35.61 -14.04
N ALA A 261 4.08 -34.44 -14.65
CA ALA A 261 4.05 -33.16 -13.92
C ALA A 261 2.89 -33.10 -12.90
N GLU A 262 1.71 -33.56 -13.32
CA GLU A 262 0.53 -33.65 -12.43
C GLU A 262 0.75 -34.65 -11.29
N ARG A 263 1.26 -35.85 -11.60
CA ARG A 263 1.57 -36.87 -10.57
C ARG A 263 2.62 -36.36 -9.57
N TYR A 264 3.65 -35.68 -10.06
CA TYR A 264 4.74 -35.14 -9.25
C TYR A 264 4.26 -34.02 -8.33
N ALA A 265 3.44 -33.09 -8.82
CA ALA A 265 2.84 -32.04 -8.00
C ALA A 265 1.99 -32.62 -6.85
N ASN A 266 1.20 -33.67 -7.12
CA ASN A 266 0.41 -34.34 -6.09
C ASN A 266 1.30 -35.09 -5.09
N CYS A 267 2.38 -35.74 -5.53
CA CYS A 267 3.36 -36.37 -4.65
C CYS A 267 4.00 -35.36 -3.68
N GLU A 268 4.52 -34.23 -4.18
CA GLU A 268 5.14 -33.19 -3.36
C GLU A 268 4.16 -32.56 -2.37
N HIS A 269 2.90 -32.36 -2.79
CA HIS A 269 1.84 -31.89 -1.91
C HIS A 269 1.70 -32.79 -0.68
N PHE A 270 1.51 -34.10 -0.87
CA PHE A 270 1.33 -35.02 0.27
C PHE A 270 2.62 -35.25 1.08
N LEU A 271 3.81 -35.10 0.49
CA LEU A 271 5.09 -35.15 1.22
C LEU A 271 5.27 -33.97 2.20
N GLY A 272 4.71 -32.81 1.87
CA GLY A 272 4.82 -31.60 2.68
C GLY A 272 3.79 -31.47 3.81
N GLU A 273 2.84 -32.40 3.89
CA GLU A 273 1.70 -32.33 4.83
C GLU A 273 2.04 -32.90 6.22
N ASP A 274 1.52 -32.26 7.27
CA ASP A 274 1.79 -32.65 8.65
C ASP A 274 0.95 -33.86 9.13
N PRO A 275 1.57 -34.93 9.67
CA PRO A 275 0.86 -36.06 10.25
C PRO A 275 0.45 -35.78 11.72
N TYR A 276 -0.38 -34.75 11.93
CA TYR A 276 -0.71 -34.26 13.29
C TYR A 276 -1.53 -35.25 14.14
N ASP A 277 -2.13 -36.26 13.52
CA ASP A 277 -2.73 -37.40 14.20
C ASP A 277 -2.52 -38.72 13.43
N ALA A 278 -2.90 -39.84 14.07
CA ALA A 278 -2.64 -41.19 13.55
C ALA A 278 -3.52 -41.57 12.35
N GLU A 279 -4.70 -40.97 12.19
CA GLU A 279 -5.57 -41.21 11.04
C GLU A 279 -5.01 -40.49 9.83
N ARG A 280 -4.69 -39.21 9.99
CA ARG A 280 -4.02 -38.39 8.96
C ARG A 280 -2.69 -38.99 8.54
N ALA A 281 -1.87 -39.46 9.49
CA ALA A 281 -0.60 -40.12 9.19
C ALA A 281 -0.78 -41.34 8.26
N LYS A 282 -1.87 -42.09 8.43
CA LYS A 282 -2.17 -43.26 7.59
C LYS A 282 -2.62 -42.85 6.19
N GLU A 283 -3.43 -41.81 6.08
CA GLU A 283 -3.86 -41.26 4.79
C GLU A 283 -2.68 -40.72 3.98
N LEU A 284 -1.81 -39.94 4.63
CA LEU A 284 -0.60 -39.38 4.00
C LEU A 284 0.32 -40.50 3.54
N ALA A 285 0.56 -41.51 4.37
CA ALA A 285 1.38 -42.66 3.99
C ALA A 285 0.82 -43.40 2.77
N GLN A 286 -0.51 -43.56 2.67
CA GLN A 286 -1.14 -44.18 1.51
C GLN A 286 -1.02 -43.30 0.25
N ALA A 287 -1.28 -42.00 0.37
CA ALA A 287 -1.19 -41.08 -0.76
C ALA A 287 0.24 -40.97 -1.31
N VAL A 288 1.25 -40.89 -0.41
CA VAL A 288 2.66 -40.89 -0.77
C VAL A 288 3.06 -42.21 -1.45
N GLU A 289 2.64 -43.36 -0.92
CA GLU A 289 2.90 -44.66 -1.56
C GLU A 289 2.28 -44.75 -2.97
N GLU A 290 1.07 -44.25 -3.16
CA GLU A 290 0.38 -44.30 -4.45
C GLU A 290 1.01 -43.33 -5.48
N LEU A 291 1.37 -42.12 -5.05
CA LEU A 291 1.79 -41.05 -5.95
C LEU A 291 3.29 -40.98 -6.16
N CYS A 292 4.10 -41.22 -5.13
CA CYS A 292 5.54 -41.04 -5.17
C CYS A 292 6.31 -42.30 -5.56
N THR A 293 5.80 -43.50 -5.28
CA THR A 293 6.54 -44.74 -5.57
C THR A 293 6.85 -44.88 -7.07
N GLY A 294 8.13 -44.95 -7.42
CA GLY A 294 8.64 -45.06 -8.79
C GLY A 294 8.66 -43.75 -9.58
N ILE A 295 8.44 -42.60 -8.94
CA ILE A 295 8.37 -41.31 -9.62
C ILE A 295 9.75 -40.84 -10.13
N ASP A 296 10.82 -41.15 -9.40
CA ASP A 296 12.19 -40.86 -9.82
C ASP A 296 12.60 -41.67 -11.05
N ALA A 297 12.20 -42.94 -11.10
CA ALA A 297 12.42 -43.79 -12.27
C ALA A 297 11.63 -43.30 -13.49
N GLN A 298 10.41 -42.78 -13.27
CA GLN A 298 9.61 -42.16 -14.32
C GLN A 298 10.27 -40.86 -14.84
N LEU A 299 10.80 -40.01 -13.95
CA LEU A 299 11.54 -38.80 -14.33
C LEU A 299 12.79 -39.12 -15.16
N ASP A 300 13.59 -40.09 -14.72
CA ASP A 300 14.79 -40.53 -15.45
C ASP A 300 14.43 -41.08 -16.84
N ALA A 301 13.36 -41.87 -16.93
CA ALA A 301 12.86 -42.40 -18.20
C ALA A 301 12.39 -41.30 -19.16
N LEU A 302 11.67 -40.28 -18.65
CA LEU A 302 11.20 -39.15 -19.44
C LEU A 302 12.36 -38.28 -19.94
N ARG A 303 13.33 -37.97 -19.06
CA ARG A 303 14.55 -37.25 -19.44
C ARG A 303 15.34 -37.98 -20.51
N GLN A 304 15.45 -39.31 -20.42
CA GLN A 304 16.12 -40.12 -21.43
C GLN A 304 15.37 -40.14 -22.77
N ARG A 305 14.03 -40.26 -22.71
CA ARG A 305 13.14 -40.33 -23.88
C ARG A 305 13.11 -39.02 -24.67
N TYR A 306 13.11 -37.89 -23.98
CA TYR A 306 12.95 -36.56 -24.56
C TYR A 306 14.23 -35.73 -24.62
N ARG A 307 15.40 -36.34 -24.44
CA ARG A 307 16.72 -35.66 -24.44
C ARG A 307 17.02 -34.78 -25.67
N ASP A 308 16.39 -35.07 -26.81
CA ASP A 308 16.58 -34.37 -28.08
C ASP A 308 15.42 -33.40 -28.38
N ASP A 309 14.43 -33.31 -27.49
CA ASP A 309 13.29 -32.40 -27.54
C ASP A 309 13.54 -31.23 -26.57
N ALA A 310 13.74 -30.04 -27.11
CA ALA A 310 14.10 -28.86 -26.33
C ALA A 310 12.98 -28.43 -25.36
N ALA A 311 11.71 -28.57 -25.76
CA ALA A 311 10.58 -28.14 -24.95
C ALA A 311 10.36 -29.12 -23.78
N ALA A 312 10.36 -30.41 -24.06
CA ALA A 312 10.24 -31.44 -23.02
C ALA A 312 11.47 -31.48 -22.09
N THR A 313 12.68 -31.26 -22.62
CA THR A 313 13.89 -31.13 -21.79
C THR A 313 13.81 -29.92 -20.86
N GLN A 314 13.36 -28.77 -21.37
CA GLN A 314 13.15 -27.57 -20.56
C GLN A 314 12.09 -27.80 -19.47
N ALA A 315 10.97 -28.44 -19.81
CA ALA A 315 9.91 -28.76 -18.85
C ALA A 315 10.40 -29.73 -17.76
N LEU A 316 11.19 -30.75 -18.11
CA LEU A 316 11.67 -31.75 -17.17
C LEU A 316 12.89 -31.31 -16.34
N ALA A 317 13.48 -30.14 -16.63
CA ALA A 317 14.70 -29.66 -15.97
C ALA A 317 14.47 -29.24 -14.51
N GLY A 318 13.25 -28.80 -14.18
CA GLY A 318 12.91 -28.25 -12.86
C GLY A 318 12.56 -29.29 -11.78
N TYR A 319 12.36 -30.57 -12.15
CA TYR A 319 11.97 -31.61 -11.19
C TYR A 319 13.17 -32.26 -10.51
N GLU A 320 13.06 -32.49 -9.20
CA GLU A 320 14.10 -33.14 -8.41
C GLU A 320 13.71 -34.59 -8.10
N LYS A 321 14.66 -35.33 -7.48
CA LYS A 321 14.43 -36.69 -7.02
C LYS A 321 13.84 -36.63 -5.61
N VAL A 322 12.76 -37.37 -5.37
CA VAL A 322 11.96 -37.28 -4.14
C VAL A 322 11.78 -38.63 -3.42
N GLU A 323 12.15 -39.75 -4.07
CA GLU A 323 12.14 -41.10 -3.49
C GLU A 323 13.50 -41.48 -2.85
#